data_AF-A0A1F6ZRT9-F1
#
_entry.id   AF-A0A1F6ZRT9-F1
#
_cell.length_a   1.000
_cell.length_b   1.000
_cell.length_c   1.000
_cell.angle_alpha   90.00
_cell.angle_beta   90.00
_cell.angle_gamma   90.00
#
_symmetry.space_group_name_H-M   'P 1'
#
loop_
_entity.id
_entity.type
_entity.pdbx_description
1 polymer ?
#
loop_
_entity_poly.entity_id
_entity_poly.type
_entity_poly.pdbx_seq_one_letter_code
_entity_poly.pdbx_strand_id
1 'polypeptide(L)'
;MSKRGKMNWIFLINFAIALAIALLLGLNFFRYYKNRKIRETVNYLLFIGILYFFAAVFSFLWYLDILKYNSNDFLFLYALVILVQSVFLFMIIYSISNNKKMFYFLFFYAVILISFFFPVFNFFYLFIITSFLLTLLFFIDLSIESFHCRKTGYFGIFYSSLSLLFCMLLLFRIGDIFILSSISNLLFLGLIVGFSRELKYLHLECRKNKEKKRESPFFLVFLRYLVFILVITNFVFIATIVIHEFGHLAVSHFYGCGEGQIVYGKDIHTEILCSEIPDNSPVILGGFLLPFIIAVFLFIIGGRFIKDIALLIAGFDLIASNKDFFDIGLSGNIVMAALIAGVLCLIAGIFMLIKSRLGGQYFAP
;
A
#
# COMPACT_ATOMS: atom_id res chain seq x y z
N MET A 1 -7.35 -39.45 17.73
CA MET A 1 -7.08 -38.13 18.38
C MET A 1 -8.12 -37.14 17.90
N SER A 2 -9.03 -36.70 18.79
CA SER A 2 -10.11 -35.78 18.41
C SER A 2 -9.55 -34.43 17.95
N LYS A 3 -10.28 -33.71 17.08
CA LYS A 3 -9.92 -32.35 16.64
C LYS A 3 -9.60 -31.40 17.81
N ARG A 4 -10.17 -31.65 19.00
CA ARG A 4 -9.92 -30.92 20.25
C ARG A 4 -8.47 -31.06 20.73
N GLY A 5 -7.88 -32.26 20.67
CA GLY A 5 -6.49 -32.48 21.10
C GLY A 5 -5.44 -31.78 20.22
N LYS A 6 -5.72 -31.59 18.92
CA LYS A 6 -4.78 -30.90 18.01
C LYS A 6 -4.74 -29.39 18.21
N MET A 7 -5.87 -28.74 18.56
CA MET A 7 -5.88 -27.29 18.81
C MET A 7 -5.12 -26.91 20.10
N ASN A 8 -5.20 -27.75 21.14
CA ASN A 8 -4.57 -27.44 22.44
C ASN A 8 -3.04 -27.26 22.32
N TRP A 9 -2.36 -28.05 21.49
CA TRP A 9 -0.91 -27.90 21.30
C TRP A 9 -0.53 -26.58 20.62
N ILE A 10 -1.36 -26.07 19.72
CA ILE A 10 -1.08 -24.82 19.00
C ILE A 10 -1.18 -23.63 19.95
N PHE A 11 -2.17 -23.61 20.86
CA PHE A 11 -2.27 -22.59 21.92
C PHE A 11 -1.03 -22.58 22.82
N LEU A 12 -0.54 -23.76 23.20
CA LEU A 12 0.67 -23.90 24.03
C LEU A 12 1.93 -23.38 23.31
N ILE A 13 2.07 -23.66 22.00
CA ILE A 13 3.18 -23.16 21.19
C ILE A 13 3.13 -21.62 21.12
N ASN A 14 1.96 -21.04 20.85
CA ASN A 14 1.83 -19.58 20.78
C ASN A 14 2.09 -18.93 22.16
N PHE A 15 1.64 -19.55 23.25
CA PHE A 15 1.99 -19.14 24.62
C PHE A 15 3.50 -19.12 24.83
N ALA A 16 4.21 -20.20 24.47
CA ALA A 16 5.65 -20.29 24.62
C ALA A 16 6.39 -19.23 23.80
N ILE A 17 5.96 -18.97 22.56
CA ILE A 17 6.54 -17.94 21.69
C ILE A 17 6.32 -16.54 22.27
N ALA A 18 5.07 -16.20 22.63
CA ALA A 18 4.73 -14.89 23.18
C ALA A 18 5.44 -14.62 24.51
N LEU A 19 5.53 -15.64 25.37
CA LEU A 19 6.27 -15.55 26.63
C LEU A 19 7.78 -15.37 26.38
N ALA A 20 8.36 -16.08 25.41
CA ALA A 20 9.77 -15.91 25.06
C ALA A 20 10.08 -14.49 24.56
N ILE A 21 9.19 -13.90 23.75
CA ILE A 21 9.30 -12.49 23.31
C ILE A 21 9.27 -11.56 24.52
N ALA A 22 8.28 -11.73 25.41
CA ALA A 22 8.11 -10.89 26.60
C ALA A 22 9.33 -10.97 27.54
N LEU A 23 9.81 -12.19 27.84
CA LEU A 23 10.98 -12.40 28.70
C LEU A 23 12.24 -11.80 28.09
N LEU A 24 12.48 -12.01 26.80
CA LEU A 24 13.69 -11.52 26.15
C LEU A 24 13.73 -9.98 26.11
N LEU A 25 12.60 -9.33 25.83
CA LEU A 25 12.47 -7.87 25.88
C LEU A 25 12.64 -7.34 27.32
N GLY A 26 12.08 -8.03 28.32
CA GLY A 26 12.28 -7.70 29.73
C GLY A 26 13.75 -7.83 30.18
N LEU A 27 14.44 -8.90 29.77
CA LEU A 27 15.87 -9.08 30.06
C LEU A 27 16.73 -7.98 29.43
N ASN A 28 16.43 -7.59 28.18
CA ASN A 28 17.12 -6.48 27.53
C ASN A 28 16.91 -5.17 28.28
N PHE A 29 15.71 -4.95 28.81
CA PHE A 29 15.42 -3.79 29.65
C PHE A 29 16.36 -3.73 30.85
N PHE A 30 16.41 -4.79 31.65
CA PHE A 30 17.30 -4.83 32.82
C PHE A 30 18.79 -4.75 32.46
N ARG A 31 19.19 -5.26 31.30
CA ARG A 31 20.58 -5.18 30.83
C ARG A 31 21.00 -3.75 30.44
N TYR A 32 20.09 -2.97 29.84
CA TYR A 32 20.45 -1.69 29.21
C TYR A 32 19.81 -0.45 29.87
N TYR A 33 18.93 -0.57 30.88
CA TYR A 33 18.23 0.58 31.47
C TYR A 33 19.17 1.66 32.04
N LYS A 34 20.35 1.28 32.54
CA LYS A 34 21.35 2.22 33.09
C LYS A 34 21.97 3.10 32.01
N ASN A 35 21.94 2.69 30.74
CA ASN A 35 22.55 3.46 29.67
C ASN A 35 21.61 4.57 29.17
N ARG A 36 21.84 5.80 29.64
CA ARG A 36 21.00 6.98 29.32
C ARG A 36 20.76 7.20 27.83
N LYS A 37 21.69 6.81 26.95
CA LYS A 37 21.56 6.99 25.49
C LYS A 37 20.52 6.05 24.88
N ILE A 38 20.45 4.80 25.34
CA ILE A 38 19.60 3.74 24.74
C ILE A 38 18.31 3.53 25.56
N ARG A 39 18.21 4.15 26.74
CA ARG A 39 17.10 4.00 27.68
C ARG A 39 15.73 4.19 27.02
N GLU A 40 15.58 5.19 26.16
CA GLU A 40 14.30 5.45 25.50
C GLU A 40 13.88 4.29 24.57
N THR A 41 14.78 3.84 23.70
CA THR A 41 14.56 2.67 22.84
C THR A 41 14.21 1.42 23.64
N VAL A 42 14.90 1.22 24.75
CA VAL A 42 14.72 0.07 25.64
C VAL A 42 13.38 0.12 26.37
N ASN A 43 12.89 1.31 26.74
CA ASN A 43 11.55 1.49 27.30
C ASN A 43 10.46 1.11 26.28
N TYR A 44 10.59 1.53 25.01
CA TYR A 44 9.64 1.14 23.97
C TYR A 44 9.64 -0.38 23.73
N LEU A 45 10.81 -1.01 23.73
CA LEU A 45 10.92 -2.47 23.68
C LEU A 45 10.24 -3.16 24.88
N LEU A 46 10.33 -2.59 26.08
CA LEU A 46 9.63 -3.12 27.26
C LEU A 46 8.10 -3.05 27.09
N PHE A 47 7.57 -1.96 26.54
CA PHE A 47 6.13 -1.85 26.27
C PHE A 47 5.62 -2.92 25.29
N ILE A 48 6.40 -3.22 24.25
CA ILE A 48 6.13 -4.37 23.37
C ILE A 48 6.17 -5.67 24.18
N GLY A 49 7.13 -5.84 25.09
CA GLY A 49 7.22 -7.01 25.96
C GLY A 49 5.99 -7.20 26.86
N ILE A 50 5.46 -6.12 27.44
CA ILE A 50 4.24 -6.14 28.26
C ILE A 50 3.03 -6.59 27.42
N LEU A 51 2.91 -6.06 26.20
CA LEU A 51 1.85 -6.42 25.27
C LEU A 51 1.88 -7.93 24.92
N TYR A 52 3.08 -8.47 24.65
CA TYR A 52 3.27 -9.89 24.38
C TYR A 52 3.06 -10.77 25.62
N PHE A 53 3.31 -10.24 26.83
CA PHE A 53 2.94 -10.93 28.07
C PHE A 53 1.42 -11.10 28.18
N PHE A 54 0.63 -10.07 27.87
CA PHE A 54 -0.83 -10.20 27.80
C PHE A 54 -1.26 -11.23 26.75
N ALA A 55 -0.66 -11.20 25.55
CA ALA A 55 -0.95 -12.19 24.51
C ALA A 55 -0.63 -13.63 24.96
N ALA A 56 0.45 -13.81 25.74
CA ALA A 56 0.80 -15.10 26.35
C ALA A 56 -0.29 -15.53 27.36
N VAL A 57 -0.74 -14.65 28.24
CA VAL A 57 -1.82 -14.95 29.21
C VAL A 57 -3.09 -15.41 28.49
N PHE A 58 -3.55 -14.69 27.46
CA PHE A 58 -4.73 -15.12 26.68
C PHE A 58 -4.53 -16.48 26.01
N SER A 59 -3.34 -16.74 25.45
CA SER A 59 -3.01 -18.03 24.84
C SER A 59 -3.01 -19.17 25.85
N PHE A 60 -2.56 -18.92 27.08
CA PHE A 60 -2.60 -19.87 28.18
C PHE A 60 -4.02 -20.11 28.69
N LEU A 61 -4.86 -19.07 28.79
CA LEU A 61 -6.26 -19.21 29.19
C LEU A 61 -7.08 -20.00 28.16
N TRP A 62 -6.80 -19.83 26.86
CA TRP A 62 -7.39 -20.68 25.81
C TRP A 62 -6.87 -22.11 25.86
N TYR A 63 -5.58 -22.32 26.15
CA TYR A 63 -5.02 -23.66 26.33
C TYR A 63 -5.70 -24.45 27.46
N LEU A 64 -6.02 -23.77 28.57
CA LEU A 64 -6.71 -24.37 29.72
C LEU A 64 -8.23 -24.47 29.54
N ASP A 65 -8.78 -24.09 28.39
CA ASP A 65 -10.22 -24.01 28.12
C ASP A 65 -11.00 -23.12 29.12
N ILE A 66 -10.33 -22.20 29.84
CA ILE A 66 -10.96 -21.23 30.75
C ILE A 66 -11.75 -20.20 29.95
N LEU A 67 -11.18 -19.75 28.82
CA LEU A 67 -11.86 -18.92 27.83
C LEU A 67 -12.20 -19.77 26.62
N LYS A 68 -13.43 -19.61 26.09
CA LYS A 68 -13.80 -20.23 24.81
C LYS A 68 -13.13 -19.48 23.66
N TYR A 69 -12.39 -20.19 22.82
CA TYR A 69 -11.77 -19.62 21.63
C TYR A 69 -12.82 -19.16 20.61
N ASN A 70 -12.64 -17.95 20.10
CA ASN A 70 -13.39 -17.37 19.00
C ASN A 70 -12.39 -16.69 18.05
N SER A 71 -12.44 -17.03 16.76
CA SER A 71 -11.50 -16.52 15.76
C SER A 71 -11.58 -15.00 15.59
N ASN A 72 -12.75 -14.41 15.79
CA ASN A 72 -12.93 -12.95 15.68
C ASN A 72 -12.32 -12.21 16.86
N ASP A 73 -12.46 -12.75 18.08
CA ASP A 73 -11.85 -12.18 19.28
C ASP A 73 -10.32 -12.28 19.20
N PHE A 74 -9.81 -13.40 18.67
CA PHE A 74 -8.40 -13.55 18.38
C PHE A 74 -7.90 -12.57 17.32
N LEU A 75 -8.63 -12.42 16.21
CA LEU A 75 -8.30 -11.47 15.14
C LEU A 75 -8.22 -10.04 15.69
N PHE A 76 -9.18 -9.64 16.53
CA PHE A 76 -9.18 -8.35 17.20
C PHE A 76 -7.94 -8.15 18.09
N LEU A 77 -7.66 -9.11 18.99
CA LEU A 77 -6.50 -9.05 19.88
C LEU A 77 -5.19 -9.01 19.10
N TYR A 78 -5.06 -9.84 18.06
CA TYR A 78 -3.88 -9.87 17.20
C TYR A 78 -3.71 -8.54 16.44
N ALA A 79 -4.77 -7.98 15.88
CA ALA A 79 -4.73 -6.68 15.21
C ALA A 79 -4.27 -5.56 16.16
N LEU A 80 -4.76 -5.56 17.41
CA LEU A 80 -4.35 -4.61 18.43
C LEU A 80 -2.88 -4.79 18.81
N VAL A 81 -2.42 -6.04 18.99
CA VAL A 81 -1.02 -6.33 19.31
C VAL A 81 -0.11 -5.81 18.19
N ILE A 82 -0.42 -6.12 16.93
CA ILE A 82 0.38 -5.73 15.78
C ILE A 82 0.37 -4.20 15.55
N LEU A 83 -0.76 -3.52 15.79
CA LEU A 83 -0.83 -2.06 15.78
C LEU A 83 0.16 -1.48 16.79
N VAL A 84 -0.01 -1.82 18.07
CA VAL A 84 0.78 -1.24 19.15
C VAL A 84 2.26 -1.57 18.96
N GLN A 85 2.57 -2.80 18.54
CA GLN A 85 3.91 -3.20 18.17
C GLN A 85 4.50 -2.31 17.05
N SER A 86 3.77 -2.09 15.95
CA SER A 86 4.25 -1.27 14.83
C SER A 86 4.48 0.19 15.22
N VAL A 87 3.66 0.75 16.13
CA VAL A 87 3.82 2.13 16.65
C VAL A 87 5.07 2.22 17.53
N PHE A 88 5.33 1.23 18.40
CA PHE A 88 6.55 1.22 19.19
C PHE A 88 7.80 0.94 18.34
N LEU A 89 7.71 0.07 17.32
CA LEU A 89 8.79 -0.12 16.35
C LEU A 89 9.08 1.17 15.57
N PHE A 90 8.04 1.91 15.18
CA PHE A 90 8.19 3.26 14.63
C PHE A 90 8.98 4.16 15.59
N MET A 91 8.58 4.24 16.86
CA MET A 91 9.27 5.09 17.85
C MET A 91 10.73 4.68 18.06
N ILE A 92 11.02 3.37 18.06
CA ILE A 92 12.37 2.81 18.14
C ILE A 92 13.20 3.24 16.92
N ILE A 93 12.68 3.01 15.71
CA ILE A 93 13.39 3.34 14.47
C ILE A 93 13.56 4.85 14.35
N TYR A 94 12.54 5.64 14.71
CA TYR A 94 12.61 7.09 14.75
C TYR A 94 13.65 7.60 15.77
N SER A 95 13.78 6.97 16.94
CA SER A 95 14.82 7.33 17.92
C SER A 95 16.23 7.07 17.39
N ILE A 96 16.40 6.06 16.54
CA ILE A 96 17.68 5.69 15.92
C ILE A 96 17.97 6.58 14.71
N SER A 97 17.01 6.71 13.79
CA SER A 97 17.18 7.44 12.54
C SER A 97 17.06 8.94 12.76
N ASN A 98 16.19 9.42 13.65
CA ASN A 98 15.82 10.84 13.78
C ASN A 98 15.28 11.43 12.46
N ASN A 99 14.63 10.61 11.62
CA ASN A 99 14.04 11.03 10.36
C ASN A 99 12.60 11.51 10.56
N LYS A 100 12.41 12.84 10.65
CA LYS A 100 11.07 13.46 10.80
C LYS A 100 10.08 13.09 9.70
N LYS A 101 10.56 12.70 8.50
CA LYS A 101 9.68 12.29 7.39
C LYS A 101 8.92 11.00 7.69
N MET A 102 9.40 10.17 8.62
CA MET A 102 8.69 8.94 8.98
C MET A 102 7.32 9.20 9.61
N PHE A 103 7.11 10.36 10.26
CA PHE A 103 5.79 10.71 10.82
C PHE A 103 4.69 10.78 9.76
N TYR A 104 5.03 11.12 8.51
CA TYR A 104 4.05 11.12 7.42
C TYR A 104 3.45 9.73 7.17
N PHE A 105 4.19 8.67 7.47
CA PHE A 105 3.69 7.32 7.32
C PHE A 105 2.65 6.94 8.37
N LEU A 106 2.66 7.56 9.55
CA LEU A 106 1.59 7.33 10.53
C LEU A 106 0.24 7.85 10.05
N PHE A 107 0.21 8.75 9.07
CA PHE A 107 -1.04 9.20 8.44
C PHE A 107 -1.81 8.05 7.77
N PHE A 108 -1.13 6.98 7.34
CA PHE A 108 -1.80 5.78 6.81
C PHE A 108 -2.78 5.17 7.84
N TYR A 109 -2.49 5.25 9.14
CA TYR A 109 -3.45 4.81 10.16
C TYR A 109 -4.70 5.67 10.20
N ALA A 110 -4.58 6.99 10.02
CA ALA A 110 -5.75 7.88 9.96
C ALA A 110 -6.65 7.54 8.76
N VAL A 111 -6.05 7.24 7.60
CA VAL A 111 -6.80 6.82 6.41
C VAL A 111 -7.57 5.52 6.66
N ILE A 112 -6.99 4.56 7.38
CA ILE A 112 -7.66 3.27 7.64
C ILE A 112 -8.76 3.40 8.67
N LEU A 113 -8.65 4.33 9.62
CA LEU A 113 -9.75 4.63 10.52
C LEU A 113 -11.00 5.08 9.75
N ILE A 114 -10.86 5.72 8.59
CA ILE A 114 -11.99 6.03 7.71
C ILE A 114 -12.60 4.74 7.13
N SER A 115 -11.79 3.73 6.83
CA SER A 115 -12.26 2.42 6.37
C SER A 115 -13.14 1.69 7.39
N PHE A 116 -13.11 2.06 8.67
CA PHE A 116 -14.02 1.53 9.70
C PHE A 116 -15.50 1.73 9.35
N PHE A 117 -15.82 2.83 8.66
CA PHE A 117 -17.20 3.16 8.28
C PHE A 117 -17.70 2.36 7.07
N PHE A 118 -16.82 1.63 6.38
CA PHE A 118 -17.18 0.86 5.19
C PHE A 118 -17.28 -0.64 5.51
N PRO A 119 -18.48 -1.24 5.44
CA PRO A 119 -18.70 -2.65 5.79
C PRO A 119 -18.07 -3.64 4.79
N VAL A 120 -17.55 -3.13 3.66
CA VAL A 120 -17.06 -3.93 2.52
C VAL A 120 -15.73 -4.64 2.84
N PHE A 121 -14.90 -4.07 3.71
CA PHE A 121 -13.63 -4.66 4.08
C PHE A 121 -13.62 -5.06 5.55
N ASN A 122 -13.10 -6.24 5.84
CA ASN A 122 -12.93 -6.69 7.21
C ASN A 122 -11.83 -5.82 7.85
N PHE A 123 -12.25 -4.78 8.56
CA PHE A 123 -11.43 -3.68 9.08
C PHE A 123 -10.13 -4.16 9.73
N PHE A 124 -10.20 -5.23 10.54
CA PHE A 124 -9.03 -5.78 11.22
C PHE A 124 -7.95 -6.34 10.28
N TYR A 125 -8.31 -6.95 9.14
CA TYR A 125 -7.32 -7.43 8.18
C TYR A 125 -6.59 -6.26 7.50
N LEU A 126 -7.31 -5.21 7.09
CA LEU A 126 -6.69 -3.99 6.53
C LEU A 126 -5.76 -3.33 7.54
N PHE A 127 -6.15 -3.34 8.81
CA PHE A 127 -5.36 -2.82 9.92
C PHE A 127 -4.03 -3.58 10.06
N ILE A 128 -4.08 -4.91 10.12
CA ILE A 128 -2.88 -5.77 10.20
C ILE A 128 -1.99 -5.59 8.97
N ILE A 129 -2.56 -5.62 7.77
CA ILE A 129 -1.81 -5.44 6.51
C ILE A 129 -1.05 -4.13 6.53
N THR A 130 -1.70 -3.05 6.96
CA THR A 130 -1.04 -1.74 6.99
C THR A 130 0.02 -1.67 8.06
N SER A 131 -0.20 -2.27 9.23
CA SER A 131 0.82 -2.31 10.28
C SER A 131 2.09 -3.04 9.82
N PHE A 132 1.97 -4.14 9.08
CA PHE A 132 3.13 -4.80 8.51
C PHE A 132 3.75 -4.03 7.35
N LEU A 133 2.94 -3.37 6.51
CA LEU A 133 3.44 -2.51 5.44
C LEU A 133 4.24 -1.34 6.00
N LEU A 134 3.74 -0.68 7.05
CA LEU A 134 4.45 0.39 7.74
C LEU A 134 5.75 -0.11 8.36
N THR A 135 5.70 -1.26 9.03
CA THR A 135 6.88 -1.90 9.60
C THR A 135 7.93 -2.18 8.51
N LEU A 136 7.51 -2.67 7.34
CA LEU A 136 8.38 -2.85 6.17
C LEU A 136 9.02 -1.53 5.75
N LEU A 137 8.25 -0.46 5.57
CA LEU A 137 8.76 0.85 5.19
C LEU A 137 9.79 1.39 6.20
N PHE A 138 9.54 1.20 7.50
CA PHE A 138 10.46 1.66 8.54
C PHE A 138 11.79 0.92 8.50
N PHE A 139 11.78 -0.40 8.28
CA PHE A 139 13.00 -1.19 8.17
C PHE A 139 13.74 -0.97 6.85
N ILE A 140 13.04 -0.62 5.77
CA ILE A 140 13.68 -0.14 4.53
C ILE A 140 14.46 1.15 4.80
N ASP A 141 13.86 2.14 5.47
CA ASP A 141 14.56 3.39 5.84
C ASP A 141 15.82 3.09 6.67
N LEU A 142 15.68 2.24 7.71
CA LEU A 142 16.80 1.83 8.55
C LEU A 142 17.90 1.10 7.77
N SER A 143 17.53 0.26 6.80
CA SER A 143 18.49 -0.50 5.99
C SER A 143 19.34 0.37 5.06
N ILE A 144 18.81 1.53 4.65
CA ILE A 144 19.47 2.46 3.73
C ILE A 144 20.39 3.43 4.48
N GLU A 145 20.15 3.65 5.77
CA GLU A 145 20.78 4.73 6.53
C GLU A 145 22.27 4.52 6.83
N SER A 146 22.71 3.31 7.17
CA SER A 146 24.14 3.02 7.37
C SER A 146 24.48 1.54 7.24
N PHE A 147 25.76 1.25 6.95
CA PHE A 147 26.27 -0.12 6.84
C PHE A 147 26.04 -0.94 8.11
N HIS A 148 26.18 -0.33 9.29
CA HIS A 148 25.97 -0.99 10.58
C HIS A 148 24.48 -1.23 10.90
N CYS A 149 23.58 -0.34 10.47
CA CYS A 149 22.13 -0.53 10.61
C CYS A 149 21.54 -1.51 9.57
N ARG A 150 22.28 -1.80 8.50
CA ARG A 150 21.81 -2.55 7.33
C ARG A 150 21.32 -3.96 7.67
N LYS A 151 22.07 -4.68 8.51
CA LYS A 151 21.77 -6.06 8.88
C LYS A 151 20.45 -6.16 9.65
N THR A 152 20.29 -5.34 10.69
CA THR A 152 19.03 -5.22 11.43
C THR A 152 17.88 -4.78 10.51
N GLY A 153 18.13 -3.83 9.60
CA GLY A 153 17.17 -3.43 8.56
C GLY A 153 16.69 -4.62 7.71
N TYR A 154 17.61 -5.45 7.20
CA TYR A 154 17.26 -6.63 6.41
C TYR A 154 16.47 -7.69 7.19
N PHE A 155 16.78 -7.92 8.47
CA PHE A 155 15.97 -8.81 9.29
C PHE A 155 14.54 -8.29 9.46
N GLY A 156 14.37 -6.98 9.65
CA GLY A 156 13.05 -6.37 9.75
C GLY A 156 12.27 -6.41 8.43
N ILE A 157 12.95 -6.17 7.30
CA ILE A 157 12.37 -6.35 5.96
C ILE A 157 11.91 -7.80 5.77
N PHE A 158 12.74 -8.78 6.11
CA PHE A 158 12.39 -10.20 6.00
C PHE A 158 11.16 -10.55 6.85
N TYR A 159 11.15 -10.13 8.12
CA TYR A 159 10.01 -10.33 9.03
C TYR A 159 8.70 -9.75 8.47
N SER A 160 8.74 -8.48 8.08
CA SER A 160 7.57 -7.74 7.62
C SER A 160 7.04 -8.24 6.27
N SER A 161 7.92 -8.54 5.30
CA SER A 161 7.54 -9.11 4.00
C SER A 161 6.89 -10.49 4.15
N LEU A 162 7.46 -11.37 4.97
CA LEU A 162 6.91 -12.71 5.17
C LEU A 162 5.58 -12.67 5.96
N SER A 163 5.47 -11.76 6.93
CA SER A 163 4.21 -11.54 7.65
C SER A 163 3.12 -10.92 6.77
N LEU A 164 3.47 -10.01 5.85
CA LEU A 164 2.57 -9.50 4.82
C LEU A 164 2.08 -10.62 3.92
N LEU A 165 2.97 -11.50 3.45
CA LEU A 165 2.60 -12.67 2.64
C LEU A 165 1.55 -13.53 3.38
N PHE A 166 1.77 -13.82 4.67
CA PHE A 166 0.81 -14.57 5.46
C PHE A 166 -0.53 -13.84 5.64
N CYS A 167 -0.53 -12.51 5.77
CA CYS A 167 -1.76 -11.72 5.82
C CYS A 167 -2.52 -11.76 4.49
N MET A 168 -1.80 -11.73 3.35
CA MET A 168 -2.43 -11.89 2.03
C MET A 168 -3.04 -13.29 1.89
N LEU A 169 -2.37 -14.35 2.35
CA LEU A 169 -2.95 -15.70 2.38
C LEU A 169 -4.24 -15.74 3.22
N LEU A 170 -4.26 -15.10 4.40
CA LEU A 170 -5.46 -14.98 5.23
C LEU A 170 -6.61 -14.26 4.52
N LEU A 171 -6.31 -13.20 3.75
CA LEU A 171 -7.30 -12.46 2.99
C LEU A 171 -7.95 -13.33 1.90
N PHE A 172 -7.18 -14.23 1.28
CA PHE A 172 -7.69 -15.25 0.37
C PHE A 172 -8.30 -16.48 1.07
N ARG A 173 -8.47 -16.44 2.40
CA ARG A 173 -8.98 -17.53 3.24
C ARG A 173 -8.13 -18.80 3.16
N ILE A 174 -6.83 -18.65 2.91
CA ILE A 174 -5.85 -19.74 2.87
C ILE A 174 -5.16 -19.82 4.24
N GLY A 175 -5.44 -20.90 4.96
CA GLY A 175 -4.87 -21.17 6.28
C GLY A 175 -5.70 -20.64 7.45
N ASP A 176 -5.29 -21.00 8.66
CA ASP A 176 -5.93 -20.56 9.90
C ASP A 176 -5.21 -19.34 10.46
N ILE A 177 -5.97 -18.34 10.93
CA ILE A 177 -5.45 -17.09 11.49
C ILE A 177 -4.47 -17.34 12.64
N PHE A 178 -4.78 -18.29 13.51
CA PHE A 178 -3.99 -18.58 14.69
C PHE A 178 -2.64 -19.20 14.32
N ILE A 179 -2.62 -20.08 13.33
CA ILE A 179 -1.38 -20.70 12.83
C ILE A 179 -0.50 -19.64 12.18
N LEU A 180 -1.06 -18.87 11.24
CA LEU A 180 -0.30 -17.87 10.49
C LEU A 180 0.21 -16.73 11.40
N SER A 181 -0.57 -16.31 12.40
CA SER A 181 -0.11 -15.36 13.42
C SER A 181 0.99 -15.93 14.31
N SER A 182 0.93 -17.22 14.66
CA SER A 182 1.97 -17.88 15.47
C SER A 182 3.30 -17.92 14.72
N ILE A 183 3.27 -18.18 13.40
CA ILE A 183 4.46 -18.13 12.55
C ILE A 183 5.00 -16.70 12.47
N SER A 184 4.13 -15.69 12.30
CA SER A 184 4.56 -14.28 12.33
C SER A 184 5.21 -13.91 13.67
N ASN A 185 4.64 -14.33 14.81
CA ASN A 185 5.24 -14.12 16.12
C ASN A 185 6.61 -14.81 16.27
N LEU A 186 6.78 -16.02 15.71
CA LEU A 186 8.08 -16.69 15.71
C LEU A 186 9.13 -15.92 14.91
N LEU A 187 8.74 -15.37 13.74
CA LEU A 187 9.62 -14.50 12.96
C LEU A 187 9.95 -13.21 13.72
N PHE A 188 8.99 -12.65 14.44
CA PHE A 188 9.21 -11.48 15.29
C PHE A 188 10.18 -11.78 16.42
N LEU A 189 10.09 -12.95 17.06
CA LEU A 189 11.07 -13.40 18.05
C LEU A 189 12.49 -13.43 17.45
N GLY A 190 12.64 -13.99 16.24
CA GLY A 190 13.90 -13.98 15.50
C GLY A 190 14.43 -12.56 15.25
N LEU A 191 13.56 -11.64 14.85
CA LEU A 191 13.89 -10.22 14.68
C LEU A 191 14.39 -9.60 16.00
N ILE A 192 13.66 -9.79 17.10
CA ILE A 192 14.05 -9.24 18.40
C ILE A 192 15.39 -9.82 18.86
N VAL A 193 15.65 -11.12 18.69
CA VAL A 193 16.95 -11.72 19.01
C VAL A 193 18.08 -11.03 18.24
N GLY A 194 17.90 -10.81 16.93
CA GLY A 194 18.85 -10.08 16.09
C GLY A 194 19.05 -8.63 16.57
N PHE A 195 17.96 -7.91 16.77
CA PHE A 195 17.94 -6.51 17.20
C PHE A 195 18.63 -6.33 18.56
N SER A 196 18.38 -7.23 19.51
CA SER A 196 18.92 -7.18 20.87
C SER A 196 20.44 -7.31 20.91
N ARG A 197 21.01 -8.14 20.02
CA ARG A 197 22.46 -8.32 19.90
C ARG A 197 23.14 -7.06 19.36
N GLU A 198 22.48 -6.33 18.47
CA GLU A 198 23.05 -5.17 17.78
C GLU A 198 22.69 -3.82 18.46
N LEU A 199 21.79 -3.80 19.44
CA LEU A 199 21.24 -2.61 20.09
C LEU A 199 22.29 -1.57 20.52
N LYS A 200 23.40 -2.01 21.11
CA LYS A 200 24.47 -1.11 21.60
C LYS A 200 25.21 -0.42 20.44
N TYR A 201 25.43 -1.14 19.34
CA TYR A 201 26.14 -0.63 18.16
C TYR A 201 25.22 0.28 17.32
N LEU A 202 23.97 -0.13 17.13
CA LEU A 202 22.95 0.60 16.37
C LEU A 202 22.81 2.05 16.83
N HIS A 203 22.70 2.29 18.15
CA HIS A 203 22.49 3.65 18.66
C HIS A 203 23.75 4.54 18.56
N LEU A 204 24.96 3.97 18.65
CA LEU A 204 26.20 4.74 18.69
C LEU A 204 26.76 5.06 17.29
N GLU A 205 26.69 4.11 16.36
CA GLU A 205 27.31 4.24 15.04
C GLU A 205 26.36 4.88 14.01
N CYS A 206 25.08 4.50 14.01
CA CYS A 206 24.12 5.06 13.05
C CYS A 206 23.87 6.55 13.30
N ARG A 207 23.91 6.99 14.57
CA ARG A 207 23.76 8.42 14.93
C ARG A 207 24.96 9.27 14.53
N LYS A 208 26.20 8.75 14.64
CA LYS A 208 27.43 9.49 14.31
C LYS A 208 27.63 9.71 12.81
N ASN A 209 27.27 8.73 11.97
CA ASN A 209 27.43 8.85 10.52
C ASN A 209 26.45 9.86 9.88
N LYS A 210 25.36 10.22 10.58
CA LYS A 210 24.33 11.12 10.06
C LYS A 210 24.74 12.59 9.98
N GLU A 211 25.72 13.02 10.77
CA GLU A 211 26.24 14.39 10.70
C GLU A 211 27.03 14.67 9.41
N LYS A 212 27.43 13.63 8.64
CA LYS A 212 28.34 13.79 7.50
C LYS A 212 27.73 13.84 6.10
N LYS A 213 26.46 13.48 5.88
CA LYS A 213 25.82 13.65 4.56
C LYS A 213 24.29 13.51 4.64
N ARG A 214 23.58 14.57 4.28
CA ARG A 214 22.11 14.63 4.29
C ARG A 214 21.56 14.54 2.87
N GLU A 215 21.81 13.42 2.20
CA GLU A 215 21.08 13.09 0.98
C GLU A 215 19.76 12.40 1.37
N SER A 216 18.64 12.79 0.76
CA SER A 216 17.35 12.13 1.02
C SER A 216 17.46 10.64 0.66
N PRO A 217 17.01 9.71 1.52
CA PRO A 217 17.11 8.28 1.24
C PRO A 217 16.37 7.97 -0.07
N PHE A 218 17.06 7.27 -0.96
CA PHE A 218 16.61 6.95 -2.32
C PHE A 218 15.18 6.36 -2.33
N PHE A 219 14.86 5.53 -1.35
CA PHE A 219 13.55 4.90 -1.23
C PHE A 219 12.40 5.89 -0.95
N LEU A 220 12.60 6.90 -0.10
CA LEU A 220 11.57 7.92 0.13
C LEU A 220 11.33 8.78 -1.13
N VAL A 221 12.41 9.01 -1.89
CA VAL A 221 12.34 9.71 -3.18
C VAL A 221 11.54 8.85 -4.17
N PHE A 222 11.85 7.56 -4.27
CA PHE A 222 11.12 6.60 -5.10
C PHE A 222 9.64 6.52 -4.74
N LEU A 223 9.30 6.31 -3.45
CA LEU A 223 7.91 6.18 -3.00
C LEU A 223 7.09 7.45 -3.29
N ARG A 224 7.68 8.63 -3.07
CA ARG A 224 7.04 9.91 -3.41
C ARG A 224 6.70 9.99 -4.91
N TYR A 225 7.61 9.56 -5.78
CA TYR A 225 7.37 9.56 -7.22
C TYR A 225 6.36 8.50 -7.64
N LEU A 226 6.42 7.30 -7.06
CA LEU A 226 5.45 6.23 -7.31
C LEU A 226 4.02 6.70 -6.98
N VAL A 227 3.82 7.26 -5.78
CA VAL A 227 2.51 7.79 -5.35
C VAL A 227 2.06 8.91 -6.29
N PHE A 228 2.95 9.83 -6.66
CA PHE A 228 2.62 10.90 -7.61
C PHE A 228 2.15 10.35 -8.96
N ILE A 229 2.86 9.38 -9.53
CA ILE A 229 2.50 8.76 -10.81
C ILE A 229 1.15 8.06 -10.70
N LEU A 230 0.94 7.23 -9.65
CA LEU A 230 -0.33 6.53 -9.46
C LEU A 230 -1.50 7.50 -9.34
N VAL A 231 -1.37 8.57 -8.56
CA VAL A 231 -2.43 9.57 -8.38
C VAL A 231 -2.72 10.30 -9.68
N ILE A 232 -1.69 10.78 -10.40
CA ILE A 232 -1.87 11.50 -11.66
C ILE A 232 -2.47 10.59 -12.73
N THR A 233 -1.95 9.37 -12.91
CA THR A 233 -2.46 8.44 -13.92
C THR A 233 -3.92 8.07 -13.67
N ASN A 234 -4.32 7.80 -12.41
CA ASN A 234 -5.73 7.52 -12.08
C ASN A 234 -6.61 8.75 -12.28
N PHE A 235 -6.13 9.95 -11.92
CA PHE A 235 -6.88 11.18 -12.15
C PHE A 235 -7.11 11.43 -13.64
N VAL A 236 -6.07 11.26 -14.47
CA VAL A 236 -6.18 11.38 -15.94
C VAL A 236 -7.10 10.32 -16.52
N PHE A 237 -7.04 9.08 -16.02
CA PHE A 237 -7.95 8.00 -16.43
C PHE A 237 -9.42 8.36 -16.21
N ILE A 238 -9.79 8.74 -14.98
CA ILE A 238 -11.17 9.11 -14.65
C ILE A 238 -11.62 10.34 -15.45
N ALA A 239 -10.76 11.35 -15.57
CA ALA A 239 -11.06 12.55 -16.36
C ALA A 239 -11.28 12.21 -17.84
N THR A 240 -10.50 11.29 -18.40
CA THR A 240 -10.64 10.87 -19.81
C THR A 240 -11.97 10.17 -20.03
N ILE A 241 -12.37 9.25 -19.14
CA ILE A 241 -13.69 8.59 -19.23
C ILE A 241 -14.82 9.61 -19.15
N VAL A 242 -14.75 10.56 -18.22
CA VAL A 242 -15.80 11.60 -18.09
C VAL A 242 -15.89 12.46 -19.34
N ILE A 243 -14.76 12.85 -19.93
CA ILE A 243 -14.72 13.63 -21.18
C ILE A 243 -15.23 12.80 -22.36
N HIS A 244 -14.90 11.50 -22.41
CA HIS A 244 -15.37 10.57 -23.43
C HIS A 244 -16.91 10.47 -23.40
N GLU A 245 -17.50 10.18 -22.25
CA GLU A 245 -18.97 10.15 -22.10
C GLU A 245 -19.62 11.50 -22.39
N PHE A 246 -18.99 12.60 -21.96
CA PHE A 246 -19.44 13.95 -22.31
C PHE A 246 -19.39 14.21 -23.83
N GLY A 247 -18.46 13.59 -24.55
CA GLY A 247 -18.38 13.64 -26.02
C GLY A 247 -19.60 13.05 -26.69
N HIS A 248 -20.06 11.87 -26.24
CA HIS A 248 -21.31 11.27 -26.71
C HIS A 248 -22.51 12.20 -26.45
N LEU A 249 -22.61 12.75 -25.24
CA LEU A 249 -23.68 13.64 -24.84
C LEU A 249 -23.69 14.97 -25.63
N ALA A 250 -22.52 15.56 -25.84
CA ALA A 250 -22.41 16.83 -26.55
C ALA A 250 -22.83 16.70 -28.02
N VAL A 251 -22.41 15.61 -28.68
CA VAL A 251 -22.79 15.36 -30.07
C VAL A 251 -24.27 14.99 -30.18
N SER A 252 -24.82 14.19 -29.28
CA SER A 252 -26.25 13.84 -29.33
C SER A 252 -27.16 15.05 -29.17
N HIS A 253 -26.81 16.00 -28.29
CA HIS A 253 -27.52 17.28 -28.19
C HIS A 253 -27.41 18.12 -29.46
N PHE A 254 -26.25 18.13 -30.13
CA PHE A 254 -26.08 18.86 -31.39
C PHE A 254 -26.97 18.31 -32.50
N TYR A 255 -27.19 17.00 -32.54
CA TYR A 255 -28.07 16.34 -33.50
C TYR A 255 -29.54 16.24 -33.07
N GLY A 256 -29.93 16.89 -31.95
CA GLY A 256 -31.31 16.96 -31.51
C GLY A 256 -31.88 15.63 -30.99
N CYS A 257 -31.03 14.71 -30.52
CA CYS A 257 -31.53 13.53 -29.81
C CYS A 257 -32.28 13.95 -28.53
N GLY A 258 -33.18 13.10 -28.05
CA GLY A 258 -33.96 13.32 -26.82
C GLY A 258 -33.08 13.45 -25.57
N GLU A 259 -33.70 13.54 -24.39
CA GLU A 259 -32.97 13.69 -23.12
C GLU A 259 -31.84 12.66 -23.00
N GLY A 260 -30.62 13.15 -22.81
CA GLY A 260 -29.42 12.36 -22.59
C GLY A 260 -28.92 12.55 -21.17
N GLN A 261 -28.58 11.45 -20.49
CA GLN A 261 -28.01 11.49 -19.15
C GLN A 261 -26.74 10.62 -19.07
N ILE A 262 -25.76 11.09 -18.31
CA ILE A 262 -24.60 10.29 -17.92
C ILE A 262 -24.99 9.52 -16.65
N VAL A 263 -25.08 8.20 -16.75
CA VAL A 263 -25.48 7.33 -15.65
C VAL A 263 -24.24 6.81 -14.93
N TYR A 264 -24.12 7.16 -13.65
CA TYR A 264 -23.09 6.64 -12.75
C TYR A 264 -23.58 5.34 -12.08
N GLY A 265 -23.57 4.25 -12.85
CA GLY A 265 -23.99 2.91 -12.42
C GLY A 265 -22.82 2.00 -12.06
N LYS A 266 -22.94 0.70 -12.40
CA LYS A 266 -21.83 -0.25 -12.31
C LYS A 266 -20.68 0.14 -13.25
N ASP A 267 -21.03 0.70 -14.39
CA ASP A 267 -20.14 1.31 -15.38
C ASP A 267 -20.65 2.74 -15.65
N ILE A 268 -19.74 3.69 -15.87
CA ILE A 268 -20.11 5.04 -16.33
C ILE A 268 -20.45 4.92 -17.81
N HIS A 269 -21.66 5.30 -18.20
CA HIS A 269 -22.13 5.25 -19.58
C HIS A 269 -23.16 6.34 -19.83
N THR A 270 -23.31 6.74 -21.09
CA THR A 270 -24.33 7.70 -21.50
C THR A 270 -25.55 6.97 -22.08
N GLU A 271 -26.73 7.25 -21.54
CA GLU A 271 -27.99 6.80 -22.12
C GLU A 271 -28.53 7.90 -23.04
N ILE A 272 -28.70 7.58 -24.32
CA ILE A 272 -29.13 8.54 -25.35
C ILE A 272 -30.29 7.93 -26.14
N LEU A 273 -31.42 8.65 -26.19
CA LEU A 273 -32.58 8.29 -26.99
C LEU A 273 -32.57 9.09 -28.30
N CYS A 274 -31.99 8.53 -29.36
CA CYS A 274 -32.08 9.08 -30.72
C CYS A 274 -33.12 8.30 -31.52
N SER A 275 -34.35 8.81 -31.62
CA SER A 275 -35.42 8.19 -32.43
C SER A 275 -35.40 8.61 -33.90
N GLU A 276 -34.68 9.70 -34.24
CA GLU A 276 -34.78 10.36 -35.54
C GLU A 276 -33.50 10.29 -36.40
N ILE A 277 -32.40 9.72 -35.89
CA ILE A 277 -31.14 9.61 -36.64
C ILE A 277 -31.00 8.18 -37.18
N PRO A 278 -30.95 7.97 -38.51
CA PRO A 278 -30.79 6.64 -39.10
C PRO A 278 -29.39 6.05 -38.89
N ASP A 279 -28.40 6.87 -38.52
CA ASP A 279 -27.01 6.46 -38.24
C ASP A 279 -26.48 7.13 -36.96
N ASN A 280 -26.25 6.33 -35.92
CA ASN A 280 -25.72 6.79 -34.63
C ASN A 280 -24.19 6.96 -34.62
N SER A 281 -23.50 6.67 -35.73
CA SER A 281 -22.04 6.78 -35.84
C SER A 281 -21.47 8.13 -35.42
N PRO A 282 -22.08 9.30 -35.71
CA PRO A 282 -21.56 10.60 -35.25
C PRO A 282 -21.54 10.72 -33.72
N VAL A 283 -22.58 10.22 -33.05
CA VAL A 283 -22.70 10.26 -31.59
C VAL A 283 -21.65 9.34 -30.96
N ILE A 284 -21.47 8.14 -31.51
CA ILE A 284 -20.45 7.18 -31.07
C ILE A 284 -19.04 7.77 -31.25
N LEU A 285 -18.77 8.37 -32.41
CA LEU A 285 -17.49 9.05 -32.67
C LEU A 285 -17.25 10.26 -31.77
N GLY A 286 -18.30 10.88 -31.23
CA GLY A 286 -18.19 11.98 -30.27
C GLY A 286 -17.39 11.59 -29.02
N GLY A 287 -17.54 10.35 -28.55
CA GLY A 287 -16.83 9.85 -27.38
C GLY A 287 -15.33 9.76 -27.58
N PHE A 288 -14.90 9.26 -28.74
CA PHE A 288 -13.49 9.22 -29.14
C PHE A 288 -12.93 10.61 -29.49
N LEU A 289 -13.64 11.36 -30.35
CA LEU A 289 -13.07 12.58 -30.95
C LEU A 289 -12.78 13.67 -29.92
N LEU A 290 -13.65 13.87 -28.93
CA LEU A 290 -13.48 14.95 -27.96
C LEU A 290 -12.19 14.81 -27.10
N PRO A 291 -11.98 13.71 -26.34
CA PRO A 291 -10.74 13.48 -25.62
C PRO A 291 -9.51 13.41 -26.55
N PHE A 292 -9.63 12.85 -27.75
CA PHE A 292 -8.53 12.82 -28.72
C PHE A 292 -8.10 14.22 -29.18
N ILE A 293 -9.05 15.10 -29.51
CA ILE A 293 -8.77 16.50 -29.89
C ILE A 293 -8.11 17.24 -28.72
N ILE A 294 -8.61 17.06 -27.50
CA ILE A 294 -8.02 17.64 -26.29
C ILE A 294 -6.57 17.15 -26.13
N ALA A 295 -6.31 15.84 -26.30
CA ALA A 295 -4.97 15.28 -26.24
C ALA A 295 -4.04 15.90 -27.29
N VAL A 296 -4.48 16.03 -28.55
CA VAL A 296 -3.69 16.67 -29.61
C VAL A 296 -3.37 18.13 -29.27
N PHE A 297 -4.36 18.89 -28.80
CA PHE A 297 -4.17 20.29 -28.41
C PHE A 297 -3.16 20.44 -27.26
N LEU A 298 -3.32 19.62 -26.21
CA LEU A 298 -2.40 19.58 -25.08
C LEU A 298 -1.00 19.12 -25.49
N PHE A 299 -0.88 18.20 -26.45
CA PHE A 299 0.41 17.73 -26.93
C PHE A 299 1.18 18.81 -27.72
N ILE A 300 0.48 19.61 -28.51
CA ILE A 300 1.08 20.66 -29.34
C ILE A 300 1.48 21.87 -28.48
N ILE A 301 0.55 22.37 -27.66
CA ILE A 301 0.71 23.63 -26.93
C ILE A 301 1.38 23.41 -25.57
N GLY A 302 1.23 22.22 -25.01
CA GLY A 302 1.70 21.89 -23.67
C GLY A 302 3.23 21.86 -23.54
N GLY A 303 3.71 22.29 -22.38
CA GLY A 303 5.07 22.02 -21.93
C GLY A 303 5.33 20.53 -21.69
N ARG A 304 6.57 20.15 -21.38
CA ARG A 304 7.00 18.74 -21.24
C ARG A 304 6.04 17.88 -20.40
N PHE A 305 5.63 18.35 -19.23
CA PHE A 305 4.70 17.64 -18.34
C PHE A 305 3.29 17.48 -18.94
N ILE A 306 2.79 18.49 -19.67
CA ILE A 306 1.47 18.44 -20.30
C ILE A 306 1.46 17.47 -21.48
N LYS A 307 2.58 17.35 -22.21
CA LYS A 307 2.73 16.34 -23.27
C LYS A 307 2.67 14.91 -22.72
N ASP A 308 3.24 14.67 -21.55
CA ASP A 308 3.16 13.37 -20.86
C ASP A 308 1.68 13.05 -20.52
N ILE A 309 0.92 14.03 -20.03
CA ILE A 309 -0.52 13.89 -19.76
C ILE A 309 -1.32 13.66 -21.05
N ALA A 310 -1.00 14.37 -22.13
CA ALA A 310 -1.67 14.21 -23.42
C ALA A 310 -1.53 12.78 -23.98
N LEU A 311 -0.35 12.17 -23.83
CA LEU A 311 -0.13 10.77 -24.19
C LEU A 311 -0.97 9.80 -23.34
N LEU A 312 -1.14 10.11 -22.05
CA LEU A 312 -2.02 9.32 -21.17
C LEU A 312 -3.49 9.45 -21.59
N ILE A 313 -3.97 10.65 -21.91
CA ILE A 313 -5.36 10.88 -22.39
C ILE A 313 -5.59 10.09 -23.68
N ALA A 314 -4.70 10.24 -24.68
CA ALA A 314 -4.82 9.50 -25.95
C ALA A 314 -4.78 7.98 -25.73
N GLY A 315 -3.92 7.49 -24.83
CA GLY A 315 -3.81 6.08 -24.51
C GLY A 315 -5.07 5.52 -23.84
N PHE A 316 -5.61 6.23 -22.85
CA PHE A 316 -6.86 5.83 -22.18
C PHE A 316 -8.07 5.92 -23.08
N ASP A 317 -8.15 6.95 -23.92
CA ASP A 317 -9.25 7.16 -24.86
C ASP A 317 -9.32 6.05 -25.93
N LEU A 318 -8.18 5.67 -26.51
CA LEU A 318 -8.12 4.53 -27.45
C LEU A 318 -8.57 3.21 -26.81
N ILE A 319 -8.36 3.04 -25.51
CA ILE A 319 -8.80 1.85 -24.77
C ILE A 319 -10.30 1.93 -24.44
N ALA A 320 -10.78 3.10 -24.01
CA ALA A 320 -12.19 3.34 -23.70
C ALA A 320 -13.08 3.17 -24.94
N SER A 321 -12.63 3.69 -26.09
CA SER A 321 -13.33 3.65 -27.37
C SER A 321 -13.40 2.26 -28.04
N ASN A 322 -12.91 1.20 -27.38
CA ASN A 322 -12.90 -0.15 -27.93
C ASN A 322 -14.30 -0.63 -28.35
N LYS A 323 -15.31 -0.38 -27.51
CA LYS A 323 -16.70 -0.75 -27.81
C LYS A 323 -17.26 0.10 -28.94
N ASP A 324 -17.04 1.41 -28.88
CA ASP A 324 -17.46 2.38 -29.89
C ASP A 324 -16.95 2.03 -31.28
N PHE A 325 -15.69 1.60 -31.38
CA PHE A 325 -15.09 1.17 -32.64
C PHE A 325 -15.77 -0.05 -33.25
N PHE A 326 -16.22 -1.00 -32.42
CA PHE A 326 -17.05 -2.10 -32.92
C PHE A 326 -18.43 -1.63 -33.36
N ASP A 327 -19.05 -0.72 -32.60
CA ASP A 327 -20.40 -0.22 -32.86
C ASP A 327 -20.48 0.60 -34.17
N ILE A 328 -19.40 1.28 -34.56
CA ILE A 328 -19.28 1.93 -35.89
C ILE A 328 -18.85 0.98 -37.02
N GLY A 329 -18.71 -0.32 -36.74
CA GLY A 329 -18.42 -1.35 -37.74
C GLY A 329 -16.94 -1.55 -38.10
N LEU A 330 -15.98 -1.10 -37.27
CA LEU A 330 -14.57 -1.41 -37.52
C LEU A 330 -14.27 -2.91 -37.32
N SER A 331 -13.37 -3.44 -38.14
CA SER A 331 -12.93 -4.82 -38.02
C SER A 331 -12.14 -5.05 -36.72
N GLY A 332 -12.23 -6.25 -36.14
CA GLY A 332 -11.52 -6.59 -34.90
C GLY A 332 -9.99 -6.41 -34.99
N ASN A 333 -9.39 -6.50 -36.18
CA ASN A 333 -7.96 -6.24 -36.38
C ASN A 333 -7.61 -4.76 -36.16
N ILE A 334 -8.46 -3.85 -36.64
CA ILE A 334 -8.27 -2.39 -36.46
C ILE A 334 -8.46 -2.04 -34.98
N VAL A 335 -9.49 -2.60 -34.35
CA VAL A 335 -9.76 -2.39 -32.92
C VAL A 335 -8.59 -2.91 -32.06
N MET A 336 -8.07 -4.10 -32.36
CA MET A 336 -6.89 -4.64 -31.67
C MET A 336 -5.65 -3.75 -31.88
N ALA A 337 -5.44 -3.21 -33.08
CA ALA A 337 -4.34 -2.28 -33.34
C ALA A 337 -4.49 -0.99 -32.52
N ALA A 338 -5.71 -0.46 -32.40
CA ALA A 338 -6.00 0.72 -31.57
C ALA A 338 -5.73 0.46 -30.08
N LEU A 339 -6.14 -0.71 -29.56
CA LEU A 339 -5.85 -1.14 -28.18
C LEU A 339 -4.34 -1.24 -27.91
N ILE A 340 -3.58 -1.88 -28.82
CA ILE A 340 -2.12 -1.98 -28.69
C ILE A 340 -1.48 -0.59 -28.72
N ALA A 341 -1.91 0.28 -29.63
CA ALA A 341 -1.44 1.67 -29.69
C ALA A 341 -1.76 2.41 -28.39
N GLY A 342 -2.97 2.24 -27.83
CA GLY A 342 -3.38 2.81 -26.55
C GLY A 342 -2.47 2.37 -25.40
N VAL A 343 -2.18 1.07 -25.28
CA VAL A 343 -1.27 0.52 -24.28
C VAL A 343 0.15 1.07 -24.44
N LEU A 344 0.65 1.17 -25.67
CA LEU A 344 1.97 1.74 -25.95
C LEU A 344 2.04 3.23 -25.57
N CYS A 345 0.98 4.01 -25.87
CA CYS A 345 0.85 5.40 -25.44
C CYS A 345 0.84 5.54 -23.91
N LEU A 346 0.14 4.65 -23.19
CA LEU A 346 0.15 4.62 -21.73
C LEU A 346 1.53 4.33 -21.16
N ILE A 347 2.22 3.30 -21.67
CA ILE A 347 3.57 2.96 -21.23
C ILE A 347 4.53 4.12 -21.49
N ALA A 348 4.47 4.72 -22.68
CA ALA A 348 5.29 5.88 -23.04
C ALA A 348 4.98 7.09 -22.14
N GLY A 349 3.70 7.40 -21.93
CA GLY A 349 3.26 8.49 -21.06
C GLY A 349 3.76 8.32 -19.63
N ILE A 350 3.58 7.13 -19.03
CA ILE A 350 4.07 6.82 -17.68
C ILE A 350 5.60 6.95 -17.61
N PHE A 351 6.32 6.39 -18.59
CA PHE A 351 7.78 6.46 -18.63
C PHE A 351 8.29 7.90 -18.75
N MET A 352 7.66 8.72 -19.60
CA MET A 352 8.03 10.13 -19.75
C MET A 352 7.70 10.94 -18.49
N LEU A 353 6.58 10.64 -17.82
CA LEU A 353 6.18 11.27 -16.55
C LEU A 353 7.17 10.95 -15.42
N ILE A 354 7.69 9.71 -15.38
CA ILE A 354 8.81 9.32 -14.50
C ILE A 354 10.05 10.17 -14.82
N LYS A 355 10.43 10.24 -16.09
CA LYS A 355 11.65 10.94 -16.54
C LYS A 355 11.57 12.45 -16.30
N SER A 356 10.44 13.08 -16.58
CA SER A 356 10.25 14.53 -16.42
C SER A 356 10.34 14.96 -14.95
N ARG A 357 9.97 14.08 -14.03
CA ARG A 357 10.10 14.30 -12.58
C ARG A 357 11.48 13.98 -12.00
N LEU A 358 12.11 12.89 -12.45
CA LEU A 358 13.46 12.53 -11.97
C LEU A 358 14.55 13.43 -12.56
N GLY A 359 14.42 13.81 -13.83
CA GLY A 359 15.40 14.64 -14.55
C GLY A 359 15.59 16.04 -13.97
N GLY A 360 14.55 16.64 -13.39
CA GLY A 360 14.61 17.98 -12.80
C GLY A 360 15.40 18.08 -11.49
N GLN A 361 15.77 16.95 -10.85
CA GLN A 361 16.53 16.95 -9.58
C GLN A 361 17.95 16.39 -9.71
N TYR A 362 18.26 15.64 -10.78
CA TYR A 362 19.57 14.99 -10.95
C TYR A 362 20.30 15.38 -12.25
N PHE A 363 19.63 16.06 -13.18
CA PHE A 363 20.17 16.48 -14.47
C PHE A 363 19.74 17.91 -14.80
N ALA A 364 20.07 18.86 -13.92
CA ALA A 364 20.24 20.25 -14.34
C ALA A 364 21.75 20.45 -14.61
N PRO A 365 22.16 20.95 -15.78
CA PRO A 365 23.50 21.53 -15.92
C PRO A 365 23.68 22.74 -14.99
#